data_AF-A0A994J6Q7-F1
#
_entry.id   AF-A0A994J6Q7-F1
#
_cell.length_a   1.000
_cell.length_b   1.000
_cell.length_c   1.000
_cell.angle_alpha   90.00
_cell.angle_beta   90.00
_cell.angle_gamma   90.00
#
_symmetry.space_group_name_H-M   'P 1'
#
loop_
_entity.id
_entity.type
_entity.pdbx_description
1 polymer ?
#
loop_
_entity_poly.entity_id
_entity_poly.type
_entity_poly.pdbx_seq_one_letter_code
_entity_poly.pdbx_strand_id
1 'polypeptide(L)'
;MAKRALHDFIDKYLYAMRLSDETLIDIMTRFRKEMKNGLSRDFNPTATVKMLPTFVRSIPDGSEKGDFIALDLGGSSFRILRVQVNHEKNQNVHMESEVYDTP
;
A
#
# COMPACT_ATOMS: atom_id res chain seq x y z
N MET A 1 -4.02 20.69 -40.71
CA MET A 1 -5.33 21.07 -40.13
C MET A 1 -5.94 19.95 -39.28
N ALA A 2 -6.25 18.77 -39.84
CA ALA A 2 -6.92 17.67 -39.11
C ALA A 2 -6.18 17.14 -37.85
N LYS A 3 -4.84 17.00 -37.89
CA LYS A 3 -4.05 16.53 -36.75
C LYS A 3 -4.10 17.46 -35.53
N ARG A 4 -4.23 18.78 -35.76
CA ARG A 4 -4.32 19.80 -34.69
C ARG A 4 -5.68 19.74 -34.00
N ALA A 5 -6.76 19.61 -34.78
CA ALA A 5 -8.10 19.43 -34.23
C ALA A 5 -8.23 18.15 -33.39
N LEU A 6 -7.55 17.06 -33.78
CA LEU A 6 -7.50 15.83 -32.98
C LEU A 6 -6.74 16.03 -31.65
N HIS A 7 -5.60 16.74 -31.67
CA HIS A 7 -4.86 17.07 -30.45
C HIS A 7 -5.70 17.92 -29.50
N ASP A 8 -6.31 19.00 -29.99
CA ASP A 8 -7.15 19.88 -29.17
C ASP A 8 -8.36 19.13 -28.58
N PHE A 9 -8.93 18.19 -29.33
CA PHE A 9 -10.00 17.30 -28.86
C PHE A 9 -9.53 16.39 -27.72
N ILE A 10 -8.36 15.74 -27.86
CA ILE A 10 -7.79 14.88 -26.82
C ILE A 10 -7.44 15.70 -25.57
N ASP A 11 -6.78 16.85 -25.75
CA ASP A 11 -6.39 17.73 -24.64
C ASP A 11 -7.59 18.19 -23.82
N LYS A 12 -8.74 18.45 -24.46
CA LYS A 12 -9.98 18.79 -23.74
C LYS A 12 -10.41 17.72 -22.74
N TYR A 13 -10.31 16.43 -23.08
CA TYR A 13 -10.68 15.35 -22.17
C TYR A 13 -9.60 15.06 -21.13
N LEU A 14 -8.33 15.18 -21.50
CA LEU A 14 -7.21 14.97 -20.59
C LEU A 14 -7.04 16.12 -19.60
N TYR A 15 -7.56 17.32 -19.91
CA TYR A 15 -7.45 18.48 -19.03
C TYR A 15 -8.00 18.21 -17.63
N ALA A 16 -9.11 17.47 -17.51
CA ALA A 16 -9.70 17.11 -16.22
C ALA A 16 -8.81 16.18 -15.36
N MET A 17 -7.82 15.52 -15.96
CA MET A 17 -6.83 14.69 -15.27
C MET A 17 -5.58 15.48 -14.86
N ARG A 18 -5.45 16.75 -15.29
CA ARG A 18 -4.37 17.64 -14.87
C ARG A 18 -4.75 18.29 -13.54
N LEU A 19 -4.13 17.81 -12.47
CA LEU A 19 -4.34 18.36 -11.13
C LEU A 19 -3.36 19.50 -10.90
N SER A 20 -3.87 20.67 -10.50
CA SER A 20 -3.05 21.77 -10.00
C SER A 20 -2.53 21.48 -8.60
N ASP A 21 -1.47 22.17 -8.16
CA ASP A 21 -0.96 22.07 -6.80
C ASP A 21 -2.03 22.39 -5.75
N GLU A 22 -2.88 23.39 -6.01
CA GLU A 22 -4.03 23.73 -5.16
C GLU A 22 -4.99 22.54 -5.02
N THR A 23 -5.29 21.87 -6.12
CA THR A 23 -6.14 20.67 -6.13
C THR A 23 -5.51 19.54 -5.33
N LEU A 24 -4.19 19.32 -5.48
CA LEU A 24 -3.46 18.29 -4.74
C LEU A 24 -3.44 18.58 -3.23
N ILE A 25 -3.30 19.84 -2.83
CA ILE A 25 -3.35 20.27 -1.43
C ILE A 25 -4.74 20.04 -0.83
N ASP A 26 -5.81 20.33 -1.57
CA ASP A 26 -7.19 20.05 -1.15
C ASP A 26 -7.43 18.54 -0.99
N ILE A 27 -7.01 17.73 -1.96
CA ILE A 27 -7.08 16.25 -1.89
C ILE A 27 -6.36 15.73 -0.64
N MET A 28 -5.13 16.20 -0.38
CA MET A 28 -4.35 15.82 0.80
C MET A 28 -5.09 16.20 2.09
N THR A 29 -5.72 17.38 2.13
CA THR A 29 -6.49 17.85 3.29
C THR A 29 -7.71 16.97 3.54
N ARG A 30 -8.47 16.63 2.49
CA ARG A 30 -9.62 15.72 2.57
C ARG A 30 -9.21 14.33 3.01
N PHE A 31 -8.11 13.79 2.46
CA PHE A 31 -7.59 12.49 2.85
C PHE A 31 -7.19 12.46 4.34
N ARG A 32 -6.50 13.51 4.82
CA ARG A 32 -6.17 13.66 6.25
C ARG A 32 -7.39 13.73 7.14
N LYS A 33 -8.46 14.38 6.71
CA LYS A 33 -9.74 14.40 7.44
C LYS A 33 -10.33 13.00 7.54
N GLU A 34 -10.35 12.23 6.46
CA GLU A 34 -10.89 10.87 6.48
C GLU A 34 -10.04 9.91 7.31
N MET A 35 -8.70 10.06 7.33
CA MET A 35 -7.85 9.31 8.27
C MET A 35 -8.19 9.62 9.73
N LYS A 36 -8.43 10.89 10.08
CA LYS A 36 -8.87 11.28 11.44
C LYS A 36 -10.24 10.67 11.78
N ASN A 37 -11.17 10.67 10.84
CA ASN A 37 -12.48 10.02 11.01
C ASN A 37 -12.32 8.51 11.22
N GLY A 38 -11.45 7.86 10.46
CA GLY A 38 -11.12 6.45 10.61
C GLY A 38 -10.51 6.09 11.96
N LEU A 39 -9.72 6.96 12.56
CA LEU A 39 -9.17 6.75 13.91
C LEU A 39 -10.15 7.09 15.03
N SER A 40 -11.20 7.87 14.75
CA SER A 40 -12.18 8.27 15.76
C SER A 40 -13.12 7.11 16.11
N ARG A 41 -13.35 6.89 17.40
CA ARG A 41 -14.33 5.93 17.90
C ARG A 41 -15.74 6.17 17.34
N ASP A 42 -16.15 7.44 17.25
CA ASP A 42 -17.53 7.80 16.89
C ASP A 42 -17.75 7.76 15.37
N PHE A 43 -16.72 8.09 14.59
CA PHE A 43 -16.83 8.19 13.13
C PHE A 43 -16.31 6.94 12.38
N ASN A 44 -15.48 6.09 13.00
CA ASN A 44 -14.94 4.88 12.36
C ASN A 44 -16.01 4.00 11.69
N PRO A 45 -17.20 3.73 12.31
CA PRO A 45 -18.22 2.88 11.69
C PRO A 45 -18.67 3.37 10.30
N THR A 46 -18.68 4.68 10.06
CA THR A 46 -19.12 5.29 8.80
C THR A 46 -17.99 5.92 7.98
N ALA A 47 -16.75 5.98 8.51
CA ALA A 47 -15.60 6.54 7.80
C ALA A 47 -15.27 5.76 6.53
N THR A 48 -14.88 6.49 5.47
CA THR A 48 -14.47 5.89 4.18
C THR A 48 -13.11 5.21 4.29
N VAL A 49 -12.17 5.85 5.02
CA VAL A 49 -10.84 5.29 5.31
C VAL A 49 -10.88 4.67 6.71
N LYS A 50 -10.81 3.34 6.79
CA LYS A 50 -11.15 2.58 8.01
C LYS A 50 -10.07 2.53 9.10
N MET A 51 -8.82 2.84 8.76
CA MET A 51 -7.69 2.85 9.72
C MET A 51 -7.66 1.60 10.63
N LEU A 52 -7.76 0.41 10.02
CA LEU A 52 -7.87 -0.86 10.75
C LEU A 52 -6.59 -1.16 11.56
N PRO A 53 -6.71 -1.66 12.81
CA PRO A 53 -5.55 -2.02 13.62
C PRO A 53 -4.86 -3.27 13.06
N THR A 54 -3.55 -3.20 12.82
CA THR A 54 -2.73 -4.34 12.39
C THR A 54 -2.25 -5.20 13.56
N PHE A 55 -2.37 -4.69 14.80
CA PHE A 55 -1.81 -5.26 16.03
C PHE A 55 -0.27 -5.39 16.06
N VAL A 56 0.43 -4.84 15.07
CA VAL A 56 1.90 -4.68 15.08
C VAL A 56 2.23 -3.43 15.90
N ARG A 57 2.90 -3.60 17.05
CA ARG A 57 3.13 -2.52 18.04
C ARG A 57 4.53 -1.92 18.02
N SER A 58 5.47 -2.53 17.31
CA SER A 58 6.85 -2.07 17.18
C SER A 58 7.39 -2.45 15.81
N ILE A 59 8.34 -1.66 15.32
CA ILE A 59 9.17 -2.01 14.17
C ILE A 59 10.30 -2.95 14.63
N PRO A 60 10.91 -3.72 13.69
CA PRO A 60 12.02 -4.58 14.05
C PRO A 60 13.17 -3.82 14.70
N ASP A 61 13.74 -4.39 15.75
CA ASP A 61 14.86 -3.78 16.50
C ASP A 61 16.19 -4.53 16.34
N GLY A 62 16.16 -5.64 15.60
CA GLY A 62 17.32 -6.47 15.32
C GLY A 62 17.56 -7.59 16.32
N SER A 63 16.74 -7.70 17.37
CA SER A 63 16.76 -8.82 18.32
C SER A 63 16.03 -10.05 17.79
N GLU A 64 15.32 -9.94 16.67
CA GLU A 64 14.60 -11.04 16.05
C GLU A 64 15.54 -12.16 15.65
N LYS A 65 15.09 -13.40 15.88
CA LYS A 65 15.81 -14.61 15.49
C LYS A 65 14.82 -15.76 15.37
N GLY A 66 15.09 -16.67 14.44
CA GLY A 66 14.29 -17.88 14.27
C GLY A 66 14.08 -18.26 12.82
N ASP A 67 13.41 -19.40 12.64
CA ASP A 67 12.95 -19.91 11.35
C ASP A 67 11.43 -19.75 11.29
N PHE A 68 10.96 -18.94 10.34
CA PHE A 68 9.56 -18.53 10.22
C PHE A 68 9.00 -19.01 8.90
N ILE A 69 7.71 -19.37 8.91
CA ILE A 69 6.95 -19.60 7.68
C ILE A 69 6.04 -18.39 7.44
N ALA A 70 6.07 -17.86 6.23
CA ALA A 70 5.14 -16.83 5.78
C ALA A 70 4.29 -17.35 4.62
N LEU A 71 3.03 -16.90 4.60
CA LEU A 71 2.07 -17.20 3.56
C LEU A 71 1.68 -15.89 2.89
N ASP A 72 1.79 -15.83 1.57
CA ASP A 72 1.39 -14.66 0.79
C ASP A 72 0.26 -15.05 -0.16
N LEU A 73 -0.89 -14.43 0.07
CA LEU A 73 -2.14 -14.68 -0.62
C LEU A 73 -2.83 -13.34 -0.92
N GLY A 74 -3.22 -13.12 -2.18
CA GLY A 74 -3.97 -11.93 -2.58
C GLY A 74 -3.60 -11.36 -3.96
N GLY A 75 -2.54 -11.88 -4.59
CA GLY A 75 -2.17 -11.58 -5.97
C GLY A 75 -2.60 -12.70 -6.95
N SER A 76 -1.92 -12.80 -8.08
CA SER A 76 -2.15 -13.83 -9.11
C SER A 76 -1.65 -15.24 -8.75
N SER A 77 -0.86 -15.37 -7.68
CA SER A 77 -0.30 -16.65 -7.23
C SER A 77 -0.21 -16.70 -5.72
N PHE A 78 -0.30 -17.91 -5.17
CA PHE A 78 -0.07 -18.20 -3.75
C PHE A 78 1.40 -18.53 -3.54
N ARG A 79 2.00 -18.02 -2.46
CA ARG A 79 3.41 -18.29 -2.13
C ARG A 79 3.57 -18.74 -0.69
N ILE A 80 4.41 -19.75 -0.51
CA ILE A 80 4.91 -20.18 0.80
C ILE A 80 6.38 -19.76 0.89
N LEU A 81 6.75 -19.08 1.97
CA LEU A 81 8.12 -18.65 2.22
C LEU A 81 8.63 -19.26 3.51
N ARG A 82 9.89 -19.69 3.51
CA ARG A 82 10.67 -19.98 4.71
C ARG A 82 11.67 -18.84 4.92
N VAL A 83 11.62 -18.20 6.07
CA VAL A 83 12.42 -17.02 6.42
C VAL A 83 13.27 -17.33 7.64
N GLN A 84 14.58 -17.38 7.45
CA GLN A 84 15.55 -17.67 8.50
C GLN A 84 16.25 -16.37 8.90
N VAL A 85 16.05 -15.95 10.15
CA VAL A 85 16.62 -14.73 10.72
C VAL A 85 17.74 -15.11 11.69
N ASN A 86 18.99 -14.80 11.32
CA ASN A 86 20.18 -15.12 12.09
C ASN A 86 20.81 -13.87 12.72
N HIS A 87 21.30 -14.01 13.95
CA HIS A 87 21.89 -12.91 14.73
C HIS A 87 23.42 -12.77 14.54
N GLU A 88 24.01 -13.49 13.57
CA GLU A 88 25.43 -13.28 13.27
C GLU A 88 25.67 -11.88 12.73
N LYS A 89 26.92 -11.40 12.85
CA LYS A 89 27.39 -9.98 12.81
C LYS A 89 26.84 -9.06 11.69
N ASN A 90 26.10 -9.59 10.72
CA ASN A 90 25.48 -8.87 9.61
C ASN A 90 23.95 -9.04 9.48
N GLN A 91 23.23 -9.60 10.47
CA GLN A 91 21.77 -9.83 10.41
C GLN A 91 21.32 -10.40 9.05
N ASN A 92 21.91 -11.54 8.67
CA ASN A 92 21.55 -12.18 7.41
C ASN A 92 20.15 -12.81 7.52
N VAL A 93 19.22 -12.31 6.71
CA VAL A 93 17.92 -12.93 6.48
C VAL A 93 18.03 -13.80 5.24
N HIS A 94 17.85 -15.11 5.40
CA HIS A 94 17.78 -16.05 4.28
C HIS A 94 16.32 -16.38 3.99
N MET A 95 15.93 -16.37 2.72
CA MET A 95 14.55 -16.62 2.29
C MET A 95 14.50 -17.63 1.16
N GLU A 96 13.72 -18.69 1.35
CA GLU A 96 13.36 -19.67 0.32
C GLU A 96 11.87 -19.51 0.03
N SER A 97 11.44 -19.65 -1.24
CA SER A 97 10.03 -19.55 -1.59
C SER A 97 9.61 -20.54 -2.66
N GLU A 98 8.36 -21.00 -2.55
CA GLU A 98 7.68 -21.79 -3.57
C GLU A 98 6.36 -21.13 -3.96
N VAL A 99 6.05 -21.20 -5.26
CA VAL A 99 4.87 -20.57 -5.86
C VAL A 99 3.88 -21.64 -6.28
N TYR A 100 2.62 -21.39 -6.02
CA TYR A 100 1.50 -22.27 -6.31
C TYR A 100 0.42 -21.48 -7.06
N ASP A 101 -0.23 -22.13 -8.01
CA ASP A 101 -1.40 -21.56 -8.68
C ASP A 101 -2.57 -21.49 -7.70
N THR A 102 -3.26 -20.34 -7.67
CA THR A 102 -4.51 -20.20 -6.92
C THR A 102 -5.66 -20.86 -7.70
N PRO A 103 -6.57 -21.60 -7.05
CA PRO A 103 -7.73 -22.23 -7.69
C PRO A 103 -8.62 -21.26 -8.47
#